data_AF-A0A2E5JNY3-F1
#
_entry.id   AF-A0A2E5JNY3-F1
#
_cell.length_a   1.000
_cell.length_b   1.000
_cell.length_c   1.000
_cell.angle_alpha   90.00
_cell.angle_beta   90.00
_cell.angle_gamma   90.00
#
_symmetry.space_group_name_H-M   'P 1'
#
loop_
_entity.id
_entity.type
_entity.pdbx_description
1 polymer ?
#
loop_
_entity_poly.entity_id
_entity_poly.type
_entity_poly.pdbx_seq_one_letter_code
_entity_poly.pdbx_strand_id
1 'polypeptide(L)' 'MYGAKGWFFAKRITFIINKKGNIQDIIENVNVHTHGKDILNILGIDSNPKPSY' A
#
# COMPACT_ATOMS: atom_id res chain seq x y z
N MET A 1 2.03 19.51 27.37
CA MET A 1 2.80 18.32 26.97
C MET A 1 1.97 17.56 25.93
N TYR A 2 2.53 17.34 24.73
CA TYR A 2 1.87 16.81 23.53
C TYR A 2 1.43 15.35 23.69
N GLY A 3 0.19 15.14 24.11
CA GLY A 3 -0.43 13.83 24.32
C GLY A 3 -1.15 13.26 23.09
N ALA A 4 -0.56 13.33 21.90
CA ALA A 4 -1.13 12.66 20.71
C ALA A 4 -0.66 11.19 20.63
N LYS A 5 -0.99 10.38 21.64
CA LYS A 5 -0.85 8.92 21.56
C LYS A 5 -2.01 8.36 20.71
N GLY A 6 -1.75 8.16 19.42
CA GLY A 6 -2.02 6.88 18.76
C GLY A 6 -3.33 6.66 17.99
N TRP A 7 -4.44 7.38 18.23
CA TRP A 7 -5.73 7.02 17.59
C TRP A 7 -6.11 7.84 16.34
N PHE A 8 -5.56 9.06 16.19
CA PHE A 8 -5.93 9.99 15.11
C PHE A 8 -4.93 10.03 13.94
N PHE A 9 -4.03 9.05 13.84
CA PHE A 9 -3.18 8.95 12.65
C PHE A 9 -4.03 8.48 11.49
N ALA A 10 -4.18 9.32 10.46
CA ALA A 10 -4.84 8.95 9.21
C ALA A 10 -4.23 7.62 8.72
N LYS A 11 -5.07 6.59 8.60
CA LYS A 11 -4.67 5.31 8.03
C LYS A 11 -4.18 5.58 6.60
N ARG A 12 -2.99 5.08 6.28
CA ARG A 12 -2.43 5.19 4.93
C ARG A 12 -3.13 4.15 4.07
N ILE A 13 -3.97 4.60 3.14
CA ILE A 13 -4.72 3.75 2.22
C ILE A 13 -4.33 4.11 0.80
N THR A 14 -3.96 3.12 0.00
CA THR A 14 -3.65 3.29 -1.42
C THR A 14 -4.71 2.59 -2.27
N PHE A 15 -5.25 3.29 -3.26
CA PHE A 15 -6.22 2.75 -4.21
C PHE A 15 -5.55 2.56 -5.56
N ILE A 16 -5.69 1.38 -6.15
CA ILE A 16 -5.27 1.11 -7.51
C ILE A 16 -6.50 1.23 -8.40
N ILE A 17 -6.46 2.15 -9.37
CA ILE A 17 -7.59 2.46 -10.25
C ILE A 17 -7.22 2.04 -11.67
N ASN A 18 -8.11 1.29 -12.32
CA ASN A 18 -7.89 0.86 -13.69
C ASN A 18 -8.20 1.98 -14.71
N LYS A 19 -7.86 1.74 -15.98
CA LYS A 19 -8.07 2.73 -17.08
C LYS A 19 -9.54 3.14 -17.30
N LYS A 20 -10.50 2.39 -16.76
CA LYS A 20 -11.94 2.71 -16.82
C LYS A 20 -12.43 3.53 -15.63
N GLY A 21 -11.54 3.87 -14.69
CA GLY A 21 -11.88 4.61 -13.47
C GLY A 21 -12.45 3.75 -12.34
N ASN A 22 -12.42 2.42 -12.45
CA ASN A 22 -12.89 1.52 -11.40
C ASN A 22 -11.74 1.13 -10.47
N ILE A 23 -12.05 0.99 -9.17
CA ILE A 23 -11.10 0.48 -8.17
C ILE A 23 -10.80 -0.99 -8.49
N GLN A 24 -9.52 -1.28 -8.68
CA GLN A 24 -8.99 -2.63 -8.93
C GLN A 24 -8.46 -3.27 -7.65
N ASP A 25 -7.85 -2.48 -6.76
CA ASP A 25 -7.28 -2.97 -5.50
C ASP A 25 -7.23 -1.86 -4.44
N ILE A 26 -7.22 -2.24 -3.15
CA ILE A 26 -7.18 -1.35 -2.00
C ILE A 26 -6.15 -1.88 -0.99
N ILE A 27 -5.14 -1.07 -0.67
CA ILE A 27 -4.07 -1.41 0.26
C ILE A 27 -4.24 -0.55 1.52
N GLU A 28 -4.81 -1.13 2.58
CA GLU A 28 -5.13 -0.40 3.82
C GLU A 28 -4.02 -0.41 4.87
N ASN A 29 -3.06 -1.34 4.77
CA ASN A 29 -1.96 -1.49 5.73
C ASN A 29 -0.62 -1.24 5.04
N VAL A 30 -0.37 0.04 4.74
CA VAL A 30 0.83 0.47 4.03
C VAL A 30 2.05 0.40 4.95
N ASN A 31 2.89 -0.61 4.75
CA ASN A 31 4.24 -0.66 5.31
C ASN A 31 5.20 0.12 4.41
N VAL A 32 5.76 1.23 4.90
CA VAL A 32 6.64 2.11 4.13
C VAL A 32 7.87 1.43 3.54
N HIS A 33 8.34 0.33 4.14
CA HIS A 33 9.51 -0.40 3.66
C HIS A 33 9.18 -1.35 2.49
N THR A 34 7.93 -1.82 2.39
CA THR A 34 7.53 -2.79 1.36
C THR A 34 6.56 -2.24 0.34
N HIS A 35 5.95 -1.07 0.61
CA HIS A 35 4.82 -0.54 -0.16
C HIS A 35 5.11 -0.41 -1.66
N GLY A 36 6.29 0.10 -2.03
CA GLY A 36 6.67 0.23 -3.43
C GLY A 36 6.71 -1.12 -4.15
N LYS A 37 7.26 -2.15 -3.48
CA LYS A 37 7.30 -3.50 -4.03
C LYS A 37 5.90 -4.12 -4.10
N ASP A 38 5.04 -3.87 -3.12
CA ASP A 38 3.65 -4.35 -3.14
C ASP A 38 2.88 -3.78 -4.33
N ILE A 39 3.02 -2.47 -4.62
CA ILE A 39 2.41 -1.83 -5.79
C ILE A 39 2.94 -2.45 -7.10
N LEU A 40 4.26 -2.61 -7.23
CA LEU A 40 4.86 -3.16 -8.46
C LEU A 40 4.44 -4.61 -8.72
N ASN A 41 4.28 -5.41 -7.66
CA ASN A 41 3.73 -6.77 -7.77
C ASN A 41 2.28 -6.76 -8.21
N ILE A 42 1.43 -5.90 -7.62
CA ILE A 42 0.00 -5.82 -7.98
C ILE A 42 -0.17 -5.36 -9.44
N LEU A 43 0.69 -4.45 -9.89
CA LEU A 43 0.70 -4.00 -11.28
C LEU A 43 1.36 -5.00 -12.25
N GLY A 44 1.93 -6.11 -11.75
CA GLY A 44 2.60 -7.12 -12.57
C GLY A 44 3.88 -6.62 -13.25
N ILE A 45 4.51 -5.59 -12.68
CA ILE A 45 5.73 -4.96 -13.21
C ILE A 45 6.98 -5.61 -12.63
N ASP A 46 6.93 -6.07 -11.37
CA ASP A 46 8.03 -6.82 -10.75
C ASP A 46 7.93 -8.31 -11.12
N SER A 47 8.95 -8.82 -11.81
CA SER A 47 9.07 -10.22 -12.23
C SER A 47 9.84 -11.08 -11.22
N ASN A 48 10.34 -10.48 -10.13
CA ASN A 48 11.05 -11.19 -9.08
C ASN A 48 10.13 -11.48 -7.89
N PRO A 49 9.81 -12.76 -7.59
CA PRO A 49 8.97 -13.11 -6.46
C PRO A 49 9.54 -12.56 -5.16
N LYS A 50 8.67 -12.16 -4.22
CA LYS A 50 9.07 -11.70 -2.88
C LYS A 50 10.06 -12.72 -2.27
N PRO A 51 11.25 -12.29 -1.81
CA PRO A 51 12.08 -13.17 -1.00
C PRO A 51 11.31 -13.52 0.27
N SER A 52 11.12 -14.81 0.51
CA SER A 52 10.60 -15.34 1.77
C SER A 52 11.69 -15.20 2.83
N TYR A 53 11.51 -14.25 3.75
CA TYR A 53 12.25 -14.20 5.01
C TYR A 53 11.35 -14.78 6.12
#